data_AF-A0A843L4Q4-F1
#
_entry.id   AF-A0A843L4Q4-F1
#
_cell.length_a   1.000
_cell.length_b   1.000
_cell.length_c   1.000
_cell.angle_alpha   90.00
_cell.angle_beta   90.00
_cell.angle_gamma   90.00
#
_symmetry.space_group_name_H-M   'P 1'
#
loop_
_entity.id
_entity.type
_entity.pdbx_description
1 polymer ?
#
loop_
_entity_poly.entity_id
_entity_poly.type
_entity_poly.pdbx_seq_one_letter_code
_entity_poly.pdbx_strand_id
1 'polypeptide(L)'
;MTSDALIIDGYVDEPACLGVAPYISPYIREVAGVLSGHGYTPGYVTIDQVRADPALAAGYGRGDLVVMIAGLTVPGAYIGGKPATLTEIQQLGTLLRGPTTAIGGPIAFGYAPGGGRKAVRQAIAGFDATLSGSPAVALDAWLSGGEPAGAADYSLTDPWSVAGAGIVARHPAFPYVMCELETATGCSRATVGGCSFCTEPFYGLPRYRSIEGIAEEVAALHAAGARHFRLGRQPDLLAYQSSGGEFPAPRPEVLADLFSAVRESAPDLKTLHIDNINPGTIARHEDAARAALEAIVAGHTPGDTAAFGMETADP
;
A
#
# COMPACT_ATOMS: atom_id res chain seq x y z
N MET A 1 -13.77 0.34 28.76
CA MET A 1 -14.44 -0.21 27.56
C MET A 1 -13.42 -0.05 26.46
N THR A 2 -12.99 -1.13 25.81
CA THR A 2 -12.21 -1.03 24.57
C THR A 2 -13.17 -0.49 23.52
N SER A 3 -12.86 0.65 22.93
CA SER A 3 -13.64 1.19 21.81
C SER A 3 -13.42 0.31 20.58
N ASP A 4 -14.46 0.06 19.80
CA ASP A 4 -14.32 -0.69 18.56
C ASP A 4 -13.90 0.26 17.44
N ALA A 5 -13.13 -0.25 16.48
CA ALA A 5 -12.82 0.47 15.25
C ALA A 5 -13.15 -0.37 14.01
N LEU A 6 -13.51 0.28 12.92
CA LEU A 6 -13.71 -0.36 11.62
C LEU A 6 -12.79 0.26 10.57
N ILE A 7 -12.02 -0.59 9.89
CA ILE A 7 -11.35 -0.20 8.66
C ILE A 7 -12.26 -0.54 7.48
N ILE A 8 -12.65 0.48 6.71
CA ILE A 8 -13.31 0.30 5.41
C ILE A 8 -12.24 0.40 4.34
N ASP A 9 -11.92 -0.73 3.70
CA ASP A 9 -11.03 -0.79 2.57
C ASP A 9 -11.77 -0.40 1.29
N GLY A 10 -11.63 0.87 0.91
CA GLY A 10 -12.13 1.43 -0.35
C GLY A 10 -11.32 0.99 -1.57
N TYR A 11 -10.29 0.17 -1.35
CA TYR A 11 -9.18 -0.13 -2.24
C TYR A 11 -8.34 1.09 -2.61
N VAL A 12 -7.06 0.81 -2.84
CA VAL A 12 -6.08 1.77 -3.33
C VAL A 12 -5.43 1.26 -4.62
N ASP A 13 -5.14 2.19 -5.52
CA ASP A 13 -4.31 1.93 -6.69
C ASP A 13 -3.47 3.16 -7.02
N GLU A 14 -2.18 3.03 -6.78
CA GLU A 14 -1.12 4.00 -7.07
C GLU A 14 -0.13 3.40 -8.06
N PRO A 15 0.67 4.20 -8.79
CA PRO A 15 1.64 3.68 -9.74
C PRO A 15 2.54 2.57 -9.16
N ALA A 16 2.85 2.67 -7.86
CA ALA A 16 3.65 1.67 -7.18
C ALA A 16 2.84 0.73 -6.26
N CYS A 17 1.64 1.09 -5.79
CA CYS A 17 0.93 0.37 -4.72
C CYS A 17 -0.43 -0.14 -5.17
N LEU A 18 -0.65 -1.46 -5.10
CA LEU A 18 -1.95 -2.07 -5.39
C LEU A 18 -2.60 -2.64 -4.12
N GLY A 19 -3.87 -2.29 -3.89
CA GLY A 19 -4.68 -2.82 -2.80
C GLY A 19 -6.08 -3.25 -3.24
N VAL A 20 -6.32 -3.44 -4.54
CA VAL A 20 -7.61 -3.94 -5.04
C VAL A 20 -7.67 -5.45 -4.90
N ALA A 21 -8.77 -6.00 -4.40
CA ALA A 21 -8.92 -7.45 -4.20
C ALA A 21 -8.49 -8.26 -5.45
N PRO A 22 -7.73 -9.36 -5.28
CA PRO A 22 -7.42 -10.06 -4.02
C PRO A 22 -6.21 -9.50 -3.23
N TYR A 23 -5.69 -8.33 -3.58
CA TYR A 23 -4.57 -7.69 -2.88
C TYR A 23 -5.02 -6.94 -1.63
N ILE A 24 -4.14 -6.86 -0.63
CA ILE A 24 -4.31 -5.99 0.54
C ILE A 24 -3.10 -5.07 0.68
N SER A 25 -3.34 -3.76 0.71
CA SER A 25 -2.27 -2.75 0.76
C SER A 25 -1.61 -2.68 2.15
N PRO A 26 -0.36 -2.16 2.23
CA PRO A 26 0.31 -1.90 3.51
C PRO A 26 -0.50 -0.97 4.42
N TYR A 27 -1.16 0.04 3.84
CA TYR A 27 -1.94 1.03 4.58
C TYR A 27 -2.97 0.41 5.53
N ILE A 28 -3.64 -0.67 5.11
CA ILE A 28 -4.64 -1.34 5.95
C ILE A 28 -3.98 -1.90 7.22
N ARG A 29 -2.81 -2.52 7.08
CA ARG A 29 -2.10 -3.18 8.18
C ARG A 29 -1.47 -2.16 9.10
N GLU A 30 -0.83 -1.13 8.54
CA GLU A 30 -0.29 -0.01 9.30
C GLU A 30 -1.40 0.68 10.14
N VAL A 31 -2.56 0.97 9.54
CA VAL A 31 -3.71 1.56 10.25
C VAL A 31 -4.26 0.64 11.32
N ALA A 32 -4.38 -0.67 11.06
CA ALA A 32 -4.80 -1.64 12.06
C ALA A 32 -3.83 -1.69 13.26
N GLY A 33 -2.52 -1.55 13.01
CA GLY A 33 -1.48 -1.45 14.03
C GLY A 33 -1.64 -0.20 14.91
N VAL A 34 -1.84 0.97 14.29
CA VAL A 34 -2.11 2.23 15.01
C VAL A 34 -3.34 2.09 15.90
N LEU A 35 -4.46 1.63 15.34
CA LEU A 35 -5.71 1.44 16.08
C LEU A 35 -5.51 0.55 17.32
N SER A 36 -4.81 -0.58 17.14
CA SER A 36 -4.50 -1.50 18.24
C SER A 36 -3.61 -0.84 19.30
N GLY A 37 -2.61 -0.05 18.89
CA GLY A 37 -1.72 0.71 19.78
C GLY A 37 -2.46 1.76 20.62
N HIS A 38 -3.54 2.33 20.08
CA HIS A 38 -4.43 3.26 20.78
C HIS A 38 -5.57 2.57 21.55
N GLY A 39 -5.54 1.24 21.67
CA GLY A 39 -6.48 0.45 22.47
C GLY A 39 -7.84 0.17 21.80
N TYR A 40 -7.95 0.41 20.49
CA TYR A 40 -9.12 0.00 19.71
C TYR A 40 -9.01 -1.46 19.28
N THR A 41 -10.17 -2.12 19.10
CA THR A 41 -10.22 -3.43 18.43
C THR A 41 -10.56 -3.24 16.95
N PRO A 42 -9.61 -3.42 16.00
CA PRO A 42 -9.86 -3.17 14.60
C PRO A 42 -10.66 -4.32 13.94
N GLY A 43 -11.80 -3.97 13.36
CA GLY A 43 -12.52 -4.72 12.34
C GLY A 43 -12.08 -4.32 10.92
N TYR A 44 -12.46 -5.11 9.93
CA TYR A 44 -12.15 -4.86 8.52
C TYR A 44 -13.31 -5.28 7.63
N VAL A 45 -13.66 -4.42 6.68
CA VAL A 45 -14.59 -4.71 5.59
C VAL A 45 -14.10 -4.05 4.30
N THR A 46 -14.34 -4.70 3.18
CA THR A 46 -14.12 -4.09 1.85
C THR A 46 -15.31 -3.24 1.44
N ILE A 47 -15.08 -2.28 0.54
CA ILE A 47 -16.16 -1.53 -0.10
C ILE A 47 -17.14 -2.43 -0.85
N ASP A 48 -16.68 -3.54 -1.44
CA ASP A 48 -17.55 -4.50 -2.10
C ASP A 48 -18.53 -5.14 -1.11
N GLN A 49 -18.06 -5.50 0.09
CA GLN A 49 -18.93 -6.01 1.16
C GLN A 49 -19.91 -4.95 1.66
N VAL A 50 -19.45 -3.71 1.88
CA VAL A 50 -20.33 -2.61 2.31
C VAL A 50 -21.39 -2.27 1.26
N ARG A 51 -21.04 -2.38 -0.04
CA ARG A 51 -21.99 -2.21 -1.15
C ARG A 51 -23.05 -3.32 -1.15
N ALA A 52 -22.67 -4.55 -0.83
CA ALA A 52 -23.58 -5.69 -0.74
C ALA A 52 -24.46 -5.63 0.52
N ASP A 53 -23.90 -5.20 1.64
CA ASP A 53 -24.58 -5.06 2.93
C ASP A 53 -24.08 -3.80 3.69
N PRO A 54 -24.79 -2.66 3.54
CA PRO A 54 -24.44 -1.43 4.24
C PRO A 54 -24.52 -1.53 5.77
N ALA A 55 -25.22 -2.53 6.33
CA ALA A 55 -25.35 -2.71 7.77
C ALA A 55 -24.00 -3.03 8.43
N LEU A 56 -23.04 -3.60 7.67
CA LEU A 56 -21.68 -3.88 8.13
C LEU A 56 -20.92 -2.63 8.60
N ALA A 57 -21.23 -1.46 8.02
CA ALA A 57 -20.65 -0.18 8.43
C ALA A 57 -21.57 0.58 9.41
N ALA A 58 -22.89 0.39 9.34
CA ALA A 58 -23.86 1.15 10.13
C ALA A 58 -23.96 0.74 11.61
N GLY A 59 -23.37 -0.38 12.01
CA GLY A 59 -23.41 -0.88 13.40
C GLY A 59 -22.57 -0.10 14.42
N TYR A 60 -21.72 0.83 13.95
CA TYR A 60 -20.79 1.60 14.78
C TYR A 60 -21.41 2.89 15.31
N GLY A 61 -21.19 3.18 16.58
CA GLY A 61 -21.86 4.24 17.32
C GLY A 61 -20.91 5.24 17.98
N ARG A 62 -21.46 6.04 18.91
CA ARG A 62 -20.71 7.07 19.60
C ARG A 62 -19.61 6.45 20.46
N GLY A 63 -18.37 6.85 20.21
CA GLY A 63 -17.18 6.34 20.91
C GLY A 63 -16.40 5.29 20.11
N ASP A 64 -16.95 4.85 18.98
CA ASP A 64 -16.25 4.02 18.01
C ASP A 64 -15.60 4.90 16.93
N LEU A 65 -14.68 4.29 16.16
CA LEU A 65 -13.94 4.95 15.10
C LEU A 65 -14.08 4.18 13.77
N VAL A 66 -14.39 4.88 12.69
CA VAL A 66 -14.37 4.31 11.33
C VAL A 66 -13.29 5.01 10.51
N VAL A 67 -12.34 4.24 9.97
CA VAL A 67 -11.27 4.73 9.11
C VAL A 67 -11.45 4.14 7.72
N MET A 68 -11.67 5.00 6.72
CA MET A 68 -11.70 4.58 5.32
C MET A 68 -10.33 4.80 4.67
N ILE A 69 -9.79 3.77 4.03
CA ILE A 69 -8.59 3.89 3.19
C ILE A 69 -9.01 3.73 1.74
N ALA A 70 -8.82 4.76 0.93
CA ALA A 70 -9.29 4.77 -0.45
C ALA A 70 -8.45 5.69 -1.34
N GLY A 71 -8.51 5.43 -2.65
CA GLY A 71 -8.05 6.36 -3.66
C GLY A 71 -7.37 5.70 -4.85
N LEU A 72 -7.66 6.21 -6.04
CA LEU A 72 -7.05 5.76 -7.29
C LEU A 72 -6.33 6.92 -7.95
N THR A 73 -5.03 6.79 -8.17
CA THR A 73 -4.24 7.71 -9.00
C THR A 73 -3.93 7.12 -10.38
N VAL A 74 -4.00 5.80 -10.53
CA VAL A 74 -3.83 5.07 -11.81
C VAL A 74 -4.99 4.12 -12.09
N PRO A 75 -6.23 4.61 -12.28
CA PRO A 75 -7.40 3.75 -12.39
C PRO A 75 -7.30 2.75 -13.55
N GLY A 76 -7.38 1.46 -13.21
CA GLY A 76 -7.37 0.35 -14.15
C GLY A 76 -8.71 -0.40 -14.27
N ALA A 77 -8.66 -1.52 -15.02
CA ALA A 77 -9.74 -2.50 -15.06
C ALA A 77 -9.41 -3.64 -14.09
N TYR A 78 -10.23 -3.78 -13.05
CA TYR A 78 -10.00 -4.76 -11.99
C TYR A 78 -10.97 -5.94 -12.11
N ILE A 79 -10.45 -7.15 -11.87
CA ILE A 79 -11.22 -8.38 -11.95
C ILE A 79 -11.79 -8.78 -10.58
N GLY A 80 -11.04 -8.59 -9.51
CA GLY A 80 -11.37 -9.13 -8.19
C GLY A 80 -12.20 -8.23 -7.27
N GLY A 81 -12.10 -6.91 -7.43
CA GLY A 81 -12.87 -5.95 -6.62
C GLY A 81 -13.09 -4.64 -7.36
N LYS A 82 -14.08 -3.85 -6.92
CA LYS A 82 -14.38 -2.54 -7.52
C LYS A 82 -14.12 -1.41 -6.52
N PRO A 83 -13.06 -0.60 -6.73
CA PRO A 83 -12.72 0.49 -5.83
C PRO A 83 -13.88 1.46 -5.61
N ALA A 84 -13.86 2.08 -4.42
CA ALA A 84 -14.87 3.05 -4.03
C ALA A 84 -14.88 4.23 -4.99
N THR A 85 -16.06 4.54 -5.52
CA THR A 85 -16.28 5.76 -6.27
C THR A 85 -16.35 6.96 -5.32
N LEU A 86 -16.07 8.16 -5.82
CA LEU A 86 -16.21 9.39 -5.03
C LEU A 86 -17.61 9.56 -4.45
N THR A 87 -18.64 9.14 -5.17
CA THR A 87 -20.04 9.16 -4.70
C THR A 87 -20.24 8.23 -3.52
N GLU A 88 -19.72 7.00 -3.56
CA GLU A 88 -19.80 6.05 -2.44
C GLU A 88 -19.06 6.58 -1.21
N ILE A 89 -17.87 7.16 -1.40
CA ILE A 89 -17.09 7.77 -0.33
C ILE A 89 -17.91 8.88 0.38
N GLN A 90 -18.51 9.79 -0.38
CA GLN A 90 -19.33 10.88 0.18
C GLN A 90 -20.62 10.38 0.85
N GLN A 91 -21.24 9.34 0.29
CA GLN A 91 -22.43 8.71 0.88
C GLN A 91 -22.09 8.06 2.22
N LEU A 92 -20.96 7.36 2.32
CA LEU A 92 -20.51 6.74 3.57
C LEU A 92 -20.23 7.77 4.65
N GLY A 93 -19.50 8.85 4.34
CA GLY A 93 -19.27 9.94 5.30
C GLY A 93 -20.59 10.56 5.80
N THR A 94 -21.59 10.70 4.93
CA THR A 94 -22.90 11.24 5.31
C THR A 94 -23.74 10.28 6.16
N LEU A 95 -23.57 8.97 5.96
CA LEU A 95 -24.32 7.91 6.62
C LEU A 95 -23.76 7.59 8.02
N LEU A 96 -22.44 7.65 8.19
CA LEU A 96 -21.74 7.34 9.43
C LEU A 96 -21.72 8.54 10.40
N ARG A 97 -22.88 8.87 10.98
CA ARG A 97 -23.03 10.02 11.90
C ARG A 97 -22.83 9.71 13.38
N GLY A 98 -22.80 8.43 13.75
CA GLY A 98 -22.60 7.95 15.11
C GLY A 98 -21.13 7.94 15.54
N PRO A 99 -20.24 7.24 14.80
CA PRO A 99 -18.84 7.12 15.15
C PRO A 99 -18.05 8.35 14.73
N THR A 100 -16.83 8.47 15.26
CA THR A 100 -15.82 9.36 14.72
C THR A 100 -15.30 8.77 13.41
N THR A 101 -15.05 9.60 12.40
CA THR A 101 -14.72 9.15 11.05
C THR A 101 -13.45 9.79 10.50
N ALA A 102 -12.60 8.99 9.87
CA ALA A 102 -11.41 9.46 9.17
C ALA A 102 -11.32 8.85 7.78
N ILE A 103 -10.70 9.57 6.84
CA ILE A 103 -10.38 9.04 5.51
C ILE A 103 -8.94 9.34 5.14
N GLY A 104 -8.24 8.36 4.60
CA GLY A 104 -6.87 8.50 4.11
C GLY A 104 -6.62 7.72 2.82
N GLY A 105 -5.37 7.76 2.37
CA GLY A 105 -4.90 7.10 1.16
C GLY A 105 -4.78 8.06 -0.03
N PRO A 106 -4.62 7.52 -1.25
CA PRO A 106 -4.29 8.32 -2.43
C PRO A 106 -5.38 9.32 -2.82
N ILE A 107 -6.59 9.19 -2.27
CA ILE A 107 -7.71 10.11 -2.51
C ILE A 107 -7.35 11.56 -2.15
N ALA A 108 -6.37 11.77 -1.26
CA ALA A 108 -5.85 13.09 -0.91
C ALA A 108 -5.15 13.81 -2.09
N PHE A 109 -4.59 13.09 -3.07
CA PHE A 109 -3.99 13.70 -4.27
C PHE A 109 -5.04 14.21 -5.26
N GLY A 110 -6.28 13.75 -5.12
CA GLY A 110 -7.41 14.02 -6.01
C GLY A 110 -7.93 12.73 -6.66
N TYR A 111 -9.12 12.81 -7.27
CA TYR A 111 -9.76 11.68 -7.93
C TYR A 111 -9.68 11.84 -9.45
N ALA A 112 -9.21 10.79 -10.15
CA ALA A 112 -9.26 10.71 -11.60
C ALA A 112 -10.23 9.60 -12.04
N PRO A 113 -11.20 9.88 -12.92
CA PRO A 113 -12.16 8.86 -13.37
C PRO A 113 -11.59 7.86 -14.39
N GLY A 114 -10.32 8.00 -14.80
CA GLY A 114 -9.65 7.16 -15.79
C GLY A 114 -8.19 7.57 -16.03
N GLY A 115 -7.36 6.64 -16.53
CA GLY A 115 -5.95 6.88 -16.82
C GLY A 115 -5.73 8.02 -17.83
N GLY A 116 -4.68 8.80 -17.63
CA GLY A 116 -4.34 9.95 -18.49
C GLY A 116 -5.22 11.20 -18.30
N ARG A 117 -6.18 11.20 -17.36
CA ARG A 117 -6.97 12.39 -17.00
C ARG A 117 -6.39 13.04 -15.74
N LYS A 118 -6.36 14.38 -15.71
CA LYS A 118 -5.94 15.13 -14.51
C LYS A 118 -6.87 14.80 -13.34
N ALA A 119 -6.28 14.48 -12.19
CA ALA A 119 -7.03 14.33 -10.95
C ALA A 119 -7.71 15.65 -10.57
N VAL A 120 -8.99 15.57 -10.20
CA VAL A 120 -9.73 16.70 -9.64
C VAL A 120 -9.60 16.65 -8.13
N ARG A 121 -9.04 17.70 -7.52
CA ARG A 121 -9.10 17.90 -6.07
C ARG A 121 -10.50 18.38 -5.72
N GLN A 122 -11.40 17.43 -5.52
CA GLN A 122 -12.71 17.73 -4.96
C GLN A 122 -12.63 17.54 -3.44
N ALA A 123 -13.19 18.48 -2.68
CA ALA A 123 -13.25 18.35 -1.23
C ALA A 123 -14.00 17.07 -0.87
N ILE A 124 -13.36 16.17 -0.14
CA ILE A 124 -14.02 15.03 0.48
C ILE A 124 -14.80 15.59 1.66
N ALA A 125 -16.13 15.49 1.59
CA ALA A 125 -17.02 15.96 2.63
C ALA A 125 -17.62 14.76 3.37
N GLY A 126 -17.94 14.95 4.64
CA GLY A 126 -18.65 13.96 5.47
C GLY A 126 -17.76 13.10 6.37
N PHE A 127 -16.44 13.34 6.41
CA PHE A 127 -15.55 12.72 7.39
C PHE A 127 -15.07 13.77 8.40
N ASP A 128 -14.86 13.39 9.66
CA ASP A 128 -14.37 14.29 10.72
C ASP A 128 -12.91 14.67 10.51
N ALA A 129 -12.10 13.76 9.94
CA ALA A 129 -10.70 14.00 9.60
C ALA A 129 -10.32 13.48 8.21
N THR A 130 -9.46 14.22 7.52
CA THR A 130 -8.74 13.77 6.32
C THR A 130 -7.27 13.55 6.65
N LEU A 131 -6.84 12.30 6.60
CA LEU A 131 -5.49 11.85 6.93
C LEU A 131 -4.54 12.20 5.78
N SER A 132 -3.73 13.24 5.97
CA SER A 132 -2.85 13.78 4.93
C SER A 132 -1.44 13.19 5.01
N GLY A 133 -0.93 12.66 3.89
CA GLY A 133 0.37 11.99 3.82
C GLY A 133 0.25 10.49 4.07
N SER A 134 1.10 9.91 4.95
CA SER A 134 0.98 8.51 5.36
C SER A 134 -0.27 8.33 6.22
N PRO A 135 -1.25 7.49 5.83
CA PRO A 135 -2.50 7.34 6.57
C PRO A 135 -2.29 6.93 8.03
N ALA A 136 -1.36 6.01 8.30
CA ALA A 136 -1.09 5.53 9.64
C ALA A 136 -0.44 6.60 10.53
N VAL A 137 0.58 7.31 10.02
CA VAL A 137 1.26 8.39 10.77
C VAL A 137 0.29 9.54 11.04
N ALA A 138 -0.53 9.92 10.05
CA ALA A 138 -1.55 10.95 10.21
C ALA A 138 -2.64 10.54 11.21
N LEU A 139 -3.03 9.26 11.23
CA LEU A 139 -4.01 8.74 12.18
C LEU A 139 -3.46 8.75 13.61
N ASP A 140 -2.22 8.30 13.81
CA ASP A 140 -1.55 8.30 15.11
C ASP A 140 -1.41 9.73 15.67
N ALA A 141 -0.99 10.68 14.82
CA ALA A 141 -0.90 12.09 15.18
C ALA A 141 -2.26 12.65 15.62
N TRP A 142 -3.33 12.33 14.89
CA TRP A 142 -4.68 12.81 15.20
C TRP A 142 -5.23 12.21 16.49
N LEU A 143 -5.09 10.89 16.70
CA LEU A 143 -5.52 10.21 17.93
C LEU A 143 -4.73 10.69 19.15
N SER A 144 -3.50 11.17 18.94
CA SER A 144 -2.67 11.81 19.97
C SER A 144 -3.01 13.29 20.22
N GLY A 145 -4.03 13.84 19.54
CA GLY A 145 -4.50 15.22 19.71
C GLY A 145 -3.79 16.25 18.82
N GLY A 146 -3.00 15.81 17.85
CA GLY A 146 -2.38 16.65 16.83
C GLY A 146 -3.22 16.82 15.56
N GLU A 147 -2.63 17.48 14.57
CA GLU A 147 -3.21 17.59 13.23
C GLU A 147 -3.19 16.22 12.52
N PRO A 148 -4.21 15.88 11.71
CA PRO A 148 -4.29 14.60 10.97
C PRO A 148 -3.37 14.59 9.74
N ALA A 149 -2.06 14.80 9.95
CA ALA A 149 -1.07 14.88 8.90
C ALA A 149 0.27 14.27 9.35
N GLY A 150 0.95 13.58 8.44
CA GLY A 150 2.26 13.00 8.72
C GLY A 150 2.95 12.45 7.48
N ALA A 151 4.27 12.61 7.41
CA ALA A 151 5.07 11.99 6.35
C ALA A 151 5.34 10.51 6.68
N ALA A 152 5.59 9.69 5.65
CA ALA A 152 5.97 8.29 5.86
C ALA A 152 7.32 8.19 6.58
N ASP A 153 7.35 7.39 7.65
CA ASP A 153 8.53 7.11 8.46
C ASP A 153 8.51 5.63 8.86
N TYR A 154 9.46 4.86 8.33
CA TYR A 154 9.57 3.42 8.59
C TYR A 154 9.79 3.08 10.06
N SER A 155 10.43 3.97 10.84
CA SER A 155 10.59 3.74 12.27
C SER A 155 9.28 3.73 13.05
N LEU A 156 8.24 4.36 12.48
CA LEU A 156 6.88 4.36 13.01
C LEU A 156 6.03 3.26 12.36
N THR A 157 6.08 3.13 11.04
CA THR A 157 5.18 2.23 10.31
C THR A 157 5.57 0.76 10.40
N ASP A 158 6.86 0.41 10.56
CA ASP A 158 7.29 -0.99 10.65
C ASP A 158 6.67 -1.71 11.87
N PRO A 159 6.75 -1.17 13.11
CA PRO A 159 6.06 -1.77 14.25
C PRO A 159 4.54 -1.89 14.06
N TRP A 160 3.90 -0.91 13.41
CA TRP A 160 2.47 -0.94 13.16
C TRP A 160 2.08 -1.98 12.11
N SER A 161 2.86 -2.15 11.05
CA SER A 161 2.65 -3.21 10.05
C SER A 161 2.70 -4.61 10.68
N VAL A 162 3.64 -4.83 11.61
CA VAL A 162 3.73 -6.08 12.39
C VAL A 162 2.50 -6.24 13.30
N ALA A 163 2.18 -5.21 14.10
CA ALA A 163 1.07 -5.26 15.04
C ALA A 163 -0.30 -5.45 14.36
N GLY A 164 -0.48 -4.86 13.19
CA GLY A 164 -1.71 -4.96 12.41
C GLY A 164 -1.77 -6.14 11.45
N ALA A 165 -0.71 -6.95 11.32
CA ALA A 165 -0.63 -8.05 10.35
C ALA A 165 -1.81 -9.03 10.43
N GLY A 166 -2.35 -9.27 11.63
CA GLY A 166 -3.48 -10.17 11.85
C GLY A 166 -4.78 -9.77 11.12
N ILE A 167 -4.92 -8.51 10.70
CA ILE A 167 -6.13 -8.03 10.02
C ILE A 167 -6.38 -8.74 8.69
N VAL A 168 -5.35 -9.30 8.05
CA VAL A 168 -5.46 -10.03 6.77
C VAL A 168 -6.40 -11.23 6.85
N ALA A 169 -6.56 -11.83 8.03
CA ALA A 169 -7.49 -12.95 8.25
C ALA A 169 -8.97 -12.56 8.09
N ARG A 170 -9.27 -11.26 8.07
CA ARG A 170 -10.62 -10.71 7.82
C ARG A 170 -10.89 -10.44 6.34
N HIS A 171 -9.86 -10.48 5.49
CA HIS A 171 -10.02 -10.20 4.07
C HIS A 171 -10.88 -11.28 3.38
N PRO A 172 -11.84 -10.93 2.49
CA PRO A 172 -12.72 -11.91 1.83
C PRO A 172 -12.00 -13.01 1.05
N ALA A 173 -10.82 -12.69 0.50
CA ALA A 173 -10.00 -13.65 -0.22
C ALA A 173 -9.14 -14.54 0.69
N PHE A 174 -9.10 -14.36 2.01
CA PHE A 174 -8.29 -15.17 2.91
C PHE A 174 -8.67 -16.67 2.82
N PRO A 175 -7.71 -17.61 2.75
CA PRO A 175 -6.25 -17.44 2.91
C PRO A 175 -5.49 -17.08 1.62
N TYR A 176 -6.17 -16.86 0.50
CA TYR A 176 -5.61 -16.51 -0.81
C TYR A 176 -5.37 -15.01 -1.02
N VAL A 177 -5.49 -14.19 0.04
CA VAL A 177 -5.18 -12.76 -0.02
C VAL A 177 -3.72 -12.55 -0.38
N MET A 178 -3.45 -11.69 -1.36
CA MET A 178 -2.10 -11.30 -1.75
C MET A 178 -1.64 -10.12 -0.90
N CYS A 179 -0.65 -10.34 -0.05
CA CYS A 179 -0.09 -9.29 0.80
C CYS A 179 0.91 -8.47 -0.01
N GLU A 180 0.55 -7.23 -0.33
CA GLU A 180 1.45 -6.28 -0.97
C GLU A 180 2.48 -5.80 0.07
N LEU A 181 3.77 -6.04 -0.14
CA LEU A 181 4.86 -5.70 0.76
C LEU A 181 5.59 -4.47 0.26
N GLU A 182 5.54 -3.37 1.01
CA GLU A 182 6.28 -2.16 0.65
C GLU A 182 7.79 -2.37 0.76
N THR A 183 8.51 -1.99 -0.30
CA THR A 183 9.99 -1.89 -0.25
C THR A 183 10.50 -0.45 -0.28
N ALA A 184 9.73 0.52 -0.82
CA ALA A 184 10.16 1.91 -0.85
C ALA A 184 9.02 2.92 -1.03
N THR A 185 9.24 4.17 -0.61
CA THR A 185 8.43 5.31 -1.06
C THR A 185 9.26 6.26 -1.91
N GLY A 186 8.65 6.88 -2.91
CA GLY A 186 9.32 7.85 -3.79
C GLY A 186 10.03 7.20 -4.98
N CYS A 187 10.67 8.03 -5.81
CA CYS A 187 11.22 7.60 -7.10
C CYS A 187 12.56 8.26 -7.40
N SER A 188 13.53 7.49 -7.91
CA SER A 188 14.85 8.00 -8.31
C SER A 188 14.75 9.07 -9.39
N ARG A 189 13.73 8.97 -10.25
CA ARG A 189 13.44 9.95 -11.30
C ARG A 189 12.97 11.30 -10.76
N ALA A 190 12.65 11.43 -9.46
CA ALA A 190 12.42 12.74 -8.84
C ALA A 190 13.62 13.69 -9.00
N THR A 191 14.84 13.16 -9.20
CA THR A 191 16.04 13.95 -9.52
C THR A 191 15.92 14.73 -10.84
N VAL A 192 15.07 14.28 -11.77
CA VAL A 192 14.82 14.92 -13.07
C VAL A 192 13.36 15.38 -13.23
N GLY A 193 12.59 15.42 -12.15
CA GLY A 193 11.17 15.80 -12.14
C GLY A 193 10.18 14.64 -12.33
N GLY A 194 10.65 13.44 -12.65
CA GLY A 194 9.85 12.23 -12.77
C GLY A 194 8.98 12.13 -14.03
N CYS A 195 8.20 11.05 -14.13
CA CYS A 195 7.23 10.89 -15.22
C CYS A 195 6.08 11.88 -15.05
N SER A 196 5.67 12.55 -16.13
CA SER A 196 4.67 13.63 -16.11
C SER A 196 3.26 13.22 -15.64
N PHE A 197 2.97 11.92 -15.66
CA PHE A 197 1.69 11.32 -15.27
C PHE A 197 1.75 10.61 -13.91
N CYS A 198 2.93 10.49 -13.29
CA CYS A 198 3.15 9.66 -12.11
C CYS A 198 3.09 10.49 -10.82
N THR A 199 2.49 9.93 -9.77
CA THR A 199 2.42 10.57 -8.45
C THR A 199 3.64 10.28 -7.57
N GLU A 200 4.42 9.24 -7.89
CA GLU A 200 5.59 8.82 -7.10
C GLU A 200 6.62 9.92 -6.84
N PRO A 201 6.96 10.79 -7.82
CA PRO A 201 7.89 11.90 -7.58
C PRO A 201 7.42 12.89 -6.50
N PHE A 202 6.12 12.97 -6.20
CA PHE A 202 5.60 13.84 -5.14
C PHE A 202 5.97 13.35 -3.73
N TYR A 203 6.31 12.07 -3.57
CA TYR A 203 6.85 11.53 -2.33
C TYR A 203 8.36 11.81 -2.14
N GLY A 204 9.01 12.40 -3.15
CA GLY A 204 10.41 12.79 -3.15
C GLY A 204 11.37 11.70 -3.64
N LEU A 205 12.64 11.82 -3.23
CA LEU A 205 13.66 10.81 -3.50
C LEU A 205 13.31 9.49 -2.79
N PRO A 206 13.78 8.34 -3.31
CA PRO A 206 13.50 7.05 -2.71
C PRO A 206 13.93 6.99 -1.25
N ARG A 207 13.01 6.57 -0.40
CA ARG A 207 13.29 6.08 0.94
C ARG A 207 13.01 4.59 0.92
N TYR A 208 14.05 3.81 1.11
CA TYR A 208 13.95 2.36 1.11
C TYR A 208 13.66 1.87 2.52
N ARG A 209 12.76 0.91 2.60
CA ARG A 209 12.53 0.14 3.82
C ARG A 209 13.73 -0.77 4.09
N SER A 210 13.94 -1.13 5.35
CA SER A 210 14.99 -2.08 5.73
C SER A 210 14.57 -3.51 5.37
N ILE A 211 15.55 -4.38 5.13
CA ILE A 211 15.27 -5.81 4.89
C ILE A 211 14.69 -6.43 6.16
N GLU A 212 15.20 -6.01 7.32
CA GLU A 212 14.76 -6.45 8.64
C GLU A 212 13.28 -6.09 8.89
N GLY A 213 12.87 -4.85 8.62
CA GLY A 213 11.48 -4.41 8.80
C GLY A 213 10.51 -5.16 7.87
N ILE A 214 10.92 -5.44 6.63
CA ILE A 214 10.15 -6.29 5.71
C ILE A 214 10.04 -7.71 6.25
N ALA A 215 11.16 -8.29 6.70
CA ALA A 215 11.22 -9.66 7.20
C ALA A 215 10.36 -9.86 8.46
N GLU A 216 10.33 -8.88 9.36
CA GLU A 216 9.49 -8.88 10.56
C GLU A 216 8.00 -8.84 10.20
N GLU A 217 7.59 -7.99 9.25
CA GLU A 217 6.20 -7.96 8.78
C GLU A 217 5.81 -9.28 8.10
N VAL A 218 6.68 -9.82 7.24
CA VAL A 218 6.44 -11.12 6.58
C VAL A 218 6.26 -12.23 7.60
N ALA A 219 7.09 -12.27 8.65
CA ALA A 219 6.97 -13.26 9.72
C ALA A 219 5.63 -13.15 10.45
N ALA A 220 5.20 -11.91 10.77
CA ALA A 220 3.92 -11.66 11.42
C ALA A 220 2.71 -12.02 10.52
N LEU A 221 2.77 -11.68 9.24
CA LEU A 221 1.77 -12.06 8.24
C LEU A 221 1.69 -13.57 8.07
N HIS A 222 2.84 -14.23 7.98
CA HIS A 222 2.91 -15.69 7.87
C HIS A 222 2.32 -16.39 9.10
N ALA A 223 2.62 -15.88 10.30
CA ALA A 223 2.04 -16.34 11.56
C ALA A 223 0.51 -16.11 11.62
N ALA A 224 0.01 -15.04 11.02
CA ALA A 224 -1.43 -14.77 10.84
C ALA A 224 -2.08 -15.64 9.75
N GLY A 225 -1.31 -16.50 9.06
CA GLY A 225 -1.81 -17.45 8.07
C GLY A 225 -1.69 -17.00 6.61
N ALA A 226 -1.08 -15.83 6.34
CA ALA A 226 -0.81 -15.40 4.97
C ALA A 226 0.19 -16.32 4.27
N ARG A 227 -0.03 -16.58 2.98
CA ARG A 227 0.83 -17.45 2.15
C ARG A 227 1.21 -16.85 0.81
N HIS A 228 0.67 -15.69 0.46
CA HIS A 228 0.86 -15.05 -0.84
C HIS A 228 1.35 -13.63 -0.63
N PHE A 229 2.50 -13.32 -1.23
CA PHE A 229 3.19 -12.05 -1.07
C PHE A 229 3.58 -11.49 -2.44
N ARG A 230 3.57 -10.17 -2.55
CA ARG A 230 4.13 -9.45 -3.70
C ARG A 230 4.99 -8.30 -3.19
N LEU A 231 6.27 -8.27 -3.59
CA LEU A 231 7.15 -7.13 -3.34
C LEU A 231 6.75 -6.00 -4.28
N GLY A 232 6.01 -5.05 -3.74
CA GLY A 232 5.43 -3.93 -4.46
C GLY A 232 5.49 -2.66 -3.63
N ARG A 233 4.79 -1.61 -4.05
CA ARG A 233 5.02 -0.25 -3.52
C ARG A 233 6.52 0.08 -3.65
N GLN A 234 6.98 0.03 -4.90
CA GLN A 234 8.16 0.73 -5.41
C GLN A 234 8.05 0.95 -6.94
N PRO A 235 8.63 2.04 -7.49
CA PRO A 235 8.61 2.26 -8.95
C PRO A 235 9.59 1.38 -9.75
N ASP A 236 10.65 0.89 -9.10
CA ASP A 236 11.66 0.03 -9.73
C ASP A 236 12.35 -0.83 -8.67
N LEU A 237 12.04 -2.13 -8.64
CA LEU A 237 12.65 -3.06 -7.67
C LEU A 237 14.16 -3.21 -7.90
N LEU A 238 14.64 -3.06 -9.14
CA LEU A 238 16.09 -3.17 -9.43
C LEU A 238 16.90 -2.08 -8.72
N ALA A 239 16.26 -0.95 -8.40
CA ALA A 239 16.89 0.15 -7.68
C ALA A 239 16.82 -0.01 -6.15
N TYR A 240 16.27 -1.11 -5.61
CA TYR A 240 16.08 -1.27 -4.16
C TYR A 240 17.39 -1.08 -3.38
N GLN A 241 17.37 -0.08 -2.49
CA GLN A 241 18.50 0.41 -1.72
C GLN A 241 19.73 0.85 -2.53
N SER A 242 19.61 0.96 -3.85
CA SER A 242 20.64 1.57 -4.69
C SER A 242 20.63 3.10 -4.55
N SER A 243 21.82 3.68 -4.58
CA SER A 243 22.04 5.13 -4.60
C SER A 243 22.43 5.59 -6.00
N GLY A 244 21.98 6.77 -6.42
CA GLY A 244 22.41 7.37 -7.67
C GLY A 244 21.31 8.21 -8.32
N GLY A 245 21.60 8.71 -9.53
CA GLY A 245 20.71 9.58 -10.30
C GLY A 245 19.44 8.89 -10.80
N GLU A 246 18.96 9.28 -11.98
CA GLU A 246 17.66 8.83 -12.53
C GLU A 246 17.52 7.31 -12.60
N PHE A 247 18.59 6.60 -12.97
CA PHE A 247 18.66 5.13 -13.07
C PHE A 247 19.83 4.60 -12.21
N PRO A 248 19.62 4.36 -10.90
CA PRO A 248 20.64 3.79 -10.02
C PRO A 248 21.09 2.41 -10.51
N ALA A 249 22.37 2.10 -10.33
CA ALA A 249 22.88 0.76 -10.68
C ALA A 249 22.28 -0.30 -9.73
N PRO A 250 21.77 -1.43 -10.25
CA PRO A 250 21.25 -2.50 -9.41
C PRO A 250 22.32 -3.11 -8.50
N ARG A 251 21.88 -3.61 -7.34
CA ARG A 251 22.72 -4.30 -6.34
C ARG A 251 22.23 -5.74 -6.15
N PRO A 252 22.73 -6.70 -6.96
CA PRO A 252 22.25 -8.09 -6.94
C PRO A 252 22.34 -8.74 -5.56
N GLU A 253 23.39 -8.44 -4.79
CA GLU A 253 23.60 -8.97 -3.44
C GLU A 253 22.50 -8.54 -2.47
N VAL A 254 22.05 -7.29 -2.56
CA VAL A 254 21.00 -6.77 -1.66
C VAL A 254 19.64 -7.32 -2.02
N LEU A 255 19.38 -7.56 -3.31
CA LEU A 255 18.17 -8.26 -3.74
C LEU A 255 18.21 -9.74 -3.30
N ALA A 256 19.35 -10.42 -3.40
CA ALA A 256 19.49 -11.77 -2.88
C ALA A 256 19.20 -11.83 -1.36
N ASP A 257 19.72 -10.86 -0.60
CA ASP A 257 19.45 -10.75 0.84
C ASP A 257 17.96 -10.50 1.13
N LEU A 258 17.33 -9.58 0.40
CA LEU A 258 15.89 -9.29 0.54
C LEU A 258 15.04 -10.54 0.34
N PHE A 259 15.25 -11.25 -0.77
CA PHE A 259 14.46 -12.44 -1.09
C PHE A 259 14.74 -13.60 -0.13
N SER A 260 15.99 -13.76 0.32
CA SER A 260 16.35 -14.77 1.32
C SER A 260 15.64 -14.49 2.65
N ALA A 261 15.64 -13.24 3.11
CA ALA A 261 14.95 -12.85 4.34
C ALA A 261 13.43 -13.10 4.27
N VAL A 262 12.78 -12.78 3.14
CA VAL A 262 11.35 -13.07 2.94
C VAL A 262 11.08 -14.58 2.98
N ARG A 263 11.92 -15.39 2.33
CA ARG A 263 11.80 -16.86 2.32
C ARG A 263 11.98 -17.47 3.70
N GLU A 264 12.95 -16.97 4.47
CA GLU A 264 13.21 -17.43 5.84
C GLU A 264 12.08 -17.05 6.80
N SER A 265 11.52 -15.84 6.66
CA SER A 265 10.38 -15.38 7.46
C SER A 265 9.06 -16.08 7.11
N ALA A 266 8.90 -16.61 5.89
CA ALA A 266 7.73 -17.36 5.46
C ALA A 266 8.12 -18.64 4.69
N PRO A 267 8.65 -19.68 5.37
CA PRO A 267 9.17 -20.89 4.70
C PRO A 267 8.15 -21.64 3.85
N ASP A 268 6.87 -21.58 4.24
CA ASP A 268 5.77 -22.29 3.57
C ASP A 268 4.97 -21.39 2.62
N LEU A 269 5.49 -20.21 2.27
CA LEU A 269 4.85 -19.32 1.30
C LEU A 269 4.56 -20.06 -0.02
N LYS A 270 3.42 -19.73 -0.63
CA LYS A 270 2.95 -20.31 -1.89
C LYS A 270 3.17 -19.37 -3.06
N THR A 271 3.21 -18.08 -2.81
CA THR A 271 3.48 -17.07 -3.83
C THR A 271 4.39 -15.98 -3.26
N LEU A 272 5.46 -15.67 -3.98
CA LEU A 272 6.31 -14.51 -3.78
C LEU A 272 6.60 -13.93 -5.16
N HIS A 273 5.88 -12.87 -5.52
CA HIS A 273 5.99 -12.20 -6.81
C HIS A 273 6.54 -10.78 -6.66
N ILE A 274 6.80 -10.11 -7.77
CA ILE A 274 7.22 -8.71 -7.81
C ILE A 274 6.21 -7.86 -8.56
N ASP A 275 6.45 -6.54 -8.56
CA ASP A 275 5.68 -5.60 -9.36
C ASP A 275 6.52 -4.97 -10.48
N ASN A 276 7.08 -3.79 -10.22
CA ASN A 276 7.66 -2.94 -11.24
C ASN A 276 9.17 -3.15 -11.41
N ILE A 277 9.59 -3.20 -12.67
CA ILE A 277 10.97 -3.09 -13.09
C ILE A 277 11.08 -1.99 -14.16
N ASN A 278 12.12 -1.17 -14.06
CA ASN A 278 12.33 -0.10 -15.03
C ASN A 278 13.25 -0.56 -16.19
N PRO A 279 12.76 -0.60 -17.45
CA PRO A 279 13.58 -0.95 -18.60
C PRO A 279 14.74 0.03 -18.84
N GLY A 280 14.62 1.29 -18.41
CA GLY A 280 15.71 2.26 -18.44
C GLY A 280 16.87 1.88 -17.53
N THR A 281 16.59 1.29 -16.35
CA THR A 281 17.62 0.76 -15.45
C THR A 281 18.38 -0.40 -16.11
N ILE A 282 17.65 -1.32 -16.74
CA ILE A 282 18.23 -2.44 -17.50
C ILE A 282 19.12 -1.92 -18.63
N ALA A 283 18.62 -0.99 -19.44
CA ALA A 283 19.34 -0.47 -20.60
C ALA A 283 20.62 0.30 -20.24
N ARG A 284 20.72 0.84 -19.01
CA ARG A 284 21.90 1.57 -18.53
C ARG A 284 22.90 0.69 -17.81
N HIS A 285 22.45 -0.41 -17.21
CA HIS A 285 23.26 -1.27 -16.34
C HIS A 285 23.03 -2.75 -16.66
N GLU A 286 23.24 -3.16 -17.91
CA GLU A 286 22.82 -4.49 -18.40
C GLU A 286 23.36 -5.65 -17.54
N ASP A 287 24.67 -5.68 -17.26
CA ASP A 287 25.29 -6.76 -16.49
C ASP A 287 24.77 -6.81 -15.04
N ALA A 288 24.67 -5.65 -14.38
CA ALA A 288 24.17 -5.57 -13.02
C ALA A 288 22.68 -5.91 -12.95
N ALA A 289 21.89 -5.47 -13.93
CA ALA A 289 20.48 -5.80 -14.03
C ALA A 289 20.26 -7.30 -14.30
N ARG A 290 21.08 -7.93 -15.14
CA ARG A 290 21.04 -9.38 -15.38
C ARG A 290 21.28 -10.16 -14.09
N ALA A 291 22.34 -9.82 -13.35
CA ALA A 291 22.65 -10.47 -12.08
C ALA A 291 21.55 -10.24 -11.02
N ALA A 292 20.98 -9.02 -10.98
CA ALA A 292 19.86 -8.70 -10.09
C ALA A 292 18.59 -9.50 -10.41
N LEU A 293 18.26 -9.64 -11.69
CA LEU A 293 17.15 -10.46 -12.16
C LEU A 293 17.37 -11.95 -11.83
N GLU A 294 18.59 -12.46 -11.98
CA GLU A 294 18.93 -13.83 -11.56
C GLU A 294 18.71 -14.05 -10.05
N ALA A 295 19.12 -13.08 -9.21
CA ALA A 295 18.86 -13.11 -7.77
C ALA A 295 17.35 -13.10 -7.44
N ILE A 296 16.57 -12.26 -8.13
CA ILE A 296 15.11 -12.23 -7.99
C ILE A 296 14.49 -13.59 -8.39
N VAL A 297 14.88 -14.14 -9.54
CA VAL A 297 14.34 -15.41 -10.05
C VAL A 297 14.65 -16.57 -9.10
N ALA A 298 15.83 -16.58 -8.48
CA ALA A 298 16.20 -17.57 -7.47
C ALA A 298 15.31 -17.48 -6.21
N GLY A 299 14.84 -16.28 -5.88
CA GLY A 299 14.03 -16.01 -4.68
C GLY A 299 12.51 -16.12 -4.89
N HIS A 300 11.98 -15.73 -6.04
CA HIS A 300 10.53 -15.64 -6.29
C HIS A 300 9.87 -17.01 -6.56
N THR A 301 8.56 -17.05 -6.78
CA THR A 301 7.82 -18.28 -7.16
C THR A 301 7.45 -18.34 -8.65
N PRO A 302 7.23 -19.54 -9.23
CA PRO A 302 6.78 -19.65 -10.62
C PRO A 302 5.45 -18.92 -10.89
N GLY A 303 5.33 -18.34 -12.09
CA GLY A 303 4.16 -17.56 -12.49
C GLY A 303 4.28 -16.06 -12.21
N ASP A 304 5.43 -15.61 -11.73
CA ASP A 304 5.74 -14.19 -11.54
C ASP A 304 5.85 -13.44 -12.88
N THR A 305 5.58 -12.15 -12.87
CA THR A 305 5.69 -11.26 -14.03
C THR A 305 6.16 -9.89 -13.57
N ALA A 306 7.27 -9.43 -14.13
CA ALA A 306 7.73 -8.06 -13.94
C ALA A 306 6.98 -7.12 -14.88
N ALA A 307 6.29 -6.12 -14.34
CA ALA A 307 5.71 -5.04 -15.13
C ALA A 307 6.80 -4.06 -15.57
N PHE A 308 6.88 -3.79 -16.88
CA PHE A 308 7.81 -2.79 -17.45
C PHE A 308 7.06 -1.50 -17.80
N GLY A 309 7.39 -0.41 -17.09
CA GLY A 309 6.89 0.93 -17.40
C GLY A 309 7.60 1.57 -18.60
N MET A 310 7.42 1.00 -19.81
CA MET A 310 7.97 1.59 -21.05
C MET A 310 7.19 2.81 -21.51
N GLU A 311 5.86 2.78 -21.33
CA GLU A 311 4.87 3.82 -21.67
C GLU A 311 4.72 4.13 -23.16
N THR A 312 5.79 4.51 -23.85
CA THR A 312 5.79 4.89 -25.26
C THR A 312 7.13 4.55 -25.91
N ALA A 313 7.07 4.18 -27.20
CA ALA A 313 8.23 4.05 -28.08
C ALA A 313 8.32 5.19 -29.11
N ASP A 314 7.39 6.16 -29.04
CA ASP A 314 7.39 7.39 -29.85
C ASP A 314 8.26 8.47 -29.16
N PRO A 315 9.37 8.92 -29.79
CA PRO A 315 10.36 9.81 -29.19
C PRO A 315 9.93 11.28 -29.06
#